data_AF-A0A1I4ZS95-F1
#
_entry.id   AF-A0A1I4ZS95-F1
#
_cell.length_a   1.000
_cell.length_b   1.000
_cell.length_c   1.000
_cell.angle_alpha   90.00
_cell.angle_beta   90.00
_cell.angle_gamma   90.00
#
_symmetry.space_group_name_H-M   'P 1'
#
loop_
_entity.id
_entity.type
_entity.pdbx_description
1 polymer ?
#
loop_
_entity_poly.entity_id
_entity_poly.type
_entity_poly.pdbx_seq_one_letter_code
_entity_poly.pdbx_strand_id
1 'polypeptide(L)'
;MEPIKHALVLTGDVLPGFDAAKVWPALAAYFRMEPERLKAELLSRAPISIKESDDLTKLRNLQDGASAIGAVTDLQSMGGGENVFVLVDGTPRGPVPHAYVEGRVRSGAWPSSISVAVVGSSDWRPFLVPATPATEVDQQATVAFNTLSPEMAPARSAPTPAAAPEMRMSAAAPAATPAAPAGPPMAAGAMLPEGGIVHAGFWRRFAAYSLDSLILTIPFLLVFGLLAYLSFRAAMSGEGPGGLILLFYFLAYVGAIVGSWLYFAKFESGANQATPGKRIMGIKVTNTSGERITFGRATGRFFGKIVTGIIPFGIGWMLAGWTGRKQALHDMMATTCVVFRGVEPGRPMPTVRPKMPWYGWVLNSLPILAALIMFASWGYIMSQLIGMGSRGVDMSDTQMPDMGSSDTSTMSSSSSGVDEAEREAVRAGLTSVFMDATAAQTEVAAIADGGSDCPAEDRTSNNTWIESIQLGGISPECTVTVRLSSSSDIPFAARIERIEWTYQGGGNWRCESSMAADLLPFSCN
;
A
#
# COMPACT_ATOMS: atom_id res chain seq x y z
N MET A 1 5.03 30.47 26.21
CA MET A 1 5.39 30.62 24.79
C MET A 1 5.56 29.22 24.25
N GLU A 2 4.77 28.82 23.25
CA GLU A 2 5.04 27.57 22.55
C GLU A 2 6.42 27.66 21.88
N PRO A 3 7.24 26.60 21.91
CA PRO A 3 8.55 26.62 21.28
C PRO A 3 8.41 26.80 19.77
N ILE A 4 9.17 27.75 19.22
CA ILE A 4 9.17 28.02 17.77
C ILE A 4 9.78 26.80 17.06
N LYS A 5 8.95 26.06 16.32
CA LYS A 5 9.42 24.96 15.48
C LYS A 5 10.17 25.50 14.27
N HIS A 6 11.23 24.81 13.89
CA HIS A 6 12.01 25.07 12.69
C HIS A 6 12.02 23.83 11.80
N ALA A 7 12.14 24.05 10.50
CA ALA A 7 12.20 23.01 9.48
C ALA A 7 13.48 23.16 8.67
N LEU A 8 14.18 22.05 8.48
CA LEU A 8 15.29 21.93 7.56
C LEU A 8 14.74 21.48 6.20
N VAL A 9 14.85 22.35 5.20
CA VAL A 9 14.34 22.15 3.84
C VAL A 9 15.48 21.75 2.92
N LEU A 10 15.38 20.58 2.31
CA LEU A 10 16.28 20.14 1.25
C LEU A 10 15.80 20.73 -0.08
N THR A 11 16.63 21.51 -0.76
CA THR A 11 16.22 22.24 -1.98
C THR A 11 16.22 21.37 -3.23
N GLY A 12 17.06 20.32 -3.26
CA GLY A 12 17.32 19.50 -4.44
C GLY A 12 18.51 19.99 -5.28
N ASP A 13 19.11 21.12 -4.90
CA ASP A 13 20.29 21.68 -5.56
C ASP A 13 21.59 21.21 -4.88
N VAL A 14 22.69 21.26 -5.64
CA VAL A 14 24.04 20.89 -5.19
C VAL A 14 24.90 22.14 -5.14
N LEU A 15 25.77 22.24 -4.12
CA LEU A 15 26.69 23.36 -3.98
C LEU A 15 27.70 23.40 -5.15
N PRO A 16 28.11 24.60 -5.61
CA PRO A 16 29.10 24.72 -6.67
C PRO A 16 30.38 23.94 -6.34
N GLY A 17 30.88 23.14 -7.29
CA GLY A 17 32.09 22.34 -7.12
C GLY A 17 31.86 20.90 -6.65
N PHE A 18 30.62 20.51 -6.33
CA PHE A 18 30.26 19.14 -5.95
C PHE A 18 29.57 18.39 -7.10
N ASP A 19 29.84 17.09 -7.20
CA ASP A 19 29.24 16.20 -8.19
C ASP A 19 27.94 15.58 -7.65
N ALA A 20 26.81 15.90 -8.27
CA ALA A 20 25.50 15.39 -7.91
C ALA A 20 25.43 13.86 -7.82
N ALA A 21 26.18 13.13 -8.67
CA ALA A 21 26.19 11.66 -8.66
C ALA A 21 26.80 11.10 -7.35
N LYS A 22 27.65 11.86 -6.67
CA LYS A 22 28.30 11.49 -5.40
C LYS A 22 27.59 12.08 -4.18
N VAL A 23 27.02 13.27 -4.32
CA VAL A 23 26.31 13.99 -3.24
C VAL A 23 25.10 13.20 -2.77
N TRP A 24 24.25 12.69 -3.68
CA TRP A 24 22.99 12.05 -3.28
C TRP A 24 23.19 10.72 -2.54
N PRO A 25 24.03 9.77 -2.98
CA PRO A 25 24.29 8.57 -2.20
C PRO A 25 24.93 8.86 -0.83
N ALA A 26 25.84 9.84 -0.76
CA ALA A 26 26.46 10.25 0.50
C ALA A 26 25.46 10.89 1.46
N LEU A 27 24.54 11.72 0.95
CA LEU A 27 23.46 12.31 1.72
C LEU A 27 22.49 11.24 2.24
N ALA A 28 22.19 10.23 1.41
CA ALA A 28 21.35 9.11 1.80
C ALA A 28 21.97 8.33 2.96
N ALA A 29 23.28 8.05 2.90
CA ALA A 29 24.01 7.41 3.99
C ALA A 29 24.01 8.26 5.27
N TYR A 30 24.21 9.58 5.16
CA TYR A 30 24.20 10.51 6.29
C TYR A 30 22.87 10.51 7.06
N PHE A 31 21.74 10.50 6.33
CA PHE A 31 20.41 10.39 6.93
C PHE A 31 19.93 8.95 7.17
N ARG A 32 20.79 7.94 6.97
CA ARG A 32 20.47 6.51 7.12
C ARG A 32 19.24 6.07 6.31
N MET A 33 19.19 6.45 5.05
CA MET A 33 18.12 6.12 4.11
C MET A 33 18.65 5.38 2.87
N GLU A 34 17.79 4.62 2.21
CA GLU A 34 18.14 3.95 0.95
C GLU A 34 18.37 4.98 -0.17
N PRO A 35 19.47 4.87 -0.96
CA PRO A 35 19.78 5.82 -2.04
C PRO A 35 18.68 5.94 -3.09
N GLU A 36 18.07 4.82 -3.47
CA GLU A 36 16.97 4.79 -4.44
C GLU A 36 15.73 5.52 -3.93
N ARG A 37 15.45 5.43 -2.62
CA ARG A 37 14.34 6.12 -1.98
C ARG A 37 14.55 7.63 -1.94
N LEU A 38 15.76 8.09 -1.61
CA LEU A 38 16.11 9.52 -1.68
C LEU A 38 15.88 10.07 -3.10
N LYS A 39 16.34 9.34 -4.12
CA LYS A 39 16.24 9.76 -5.52
C LYS A 39 14.79 9.75 -6.03
N ALA A 40 14.06 8.66 -5.78
CA ALA A 40 12.71 8.48 -6.32
C ALA A 40 11.64 9.27 -5.56
N GLU A 41 11.76 9.43 -4.24
CA GLU A 41 10.70 10.03 -3.40
C GLU A 41 10.99 11.48 -2.97
N LEU A 42 12.23 11.79 -2.62
CA LEU A 42 12.60 13.09 -2.04
C LEU A 42 13.09 14.08 -3.10
N LEU A 43 14.05 13.69 -3.94
CA LEU A 43 14.58 14.58 -4.99
C LEU A 43 13.54 14.89 -6.07
N SER A 44 12.67 13.93 -6.40
CA SER A 44 11.59 14.13 -7.37
C SER A 44 10.54 15.16 -6.90
N ARG A 45 10.50 15.47 -5.60
CA ARG A 45 9.56 16.42 -4.97
C ARG A 45 10.24 17.64 -4.36
N ALA A 46 11.55 17.78 -4.53
CA ALA A 46 12.32 18.87 -3.94
C ALA A 46 11.89 20.24 -4.54
N PRO A 47 11.80 21.31 -3.71
CA PRO A 47 12.23 21.37 -2.32
C PRO A 47 11.27 20.68 -1.34
N ILE A 48 11.80 20.11 -0.25
CA ILE A 48 11.02 19.33 0.75
C ILE A 48 11.59 19.48 2.17
N SER A 49 10.73 19.55 3.19
CA SER A 49 11.10 19.49 4.61
C SER A 49 11.58 18.09 4.97
N ILE A 50 12.84 17.95 5.37
CA ILE A 50 13.46 16.67 5.75
C ILE A 50 13.43 16.43 7.27
N LYS A 51 13.46 17.50 8.07
CA LYS A 51 13.41 17.40 9.53
C LYS A 51 12.81 18.64 10.16
N GLU A 52 11.89 18.43 11.10
CA GLU A 52 11.33 19.47 11.96
C GLU A 52 11.72 19.24 13.41
N SER A 53 12.10 20.32 14.10
CA SER A 53 12.50 20.32 15.51
C SER A 53 12.37 21.73 16.09
N ASP A 54 12.13 21.81 17.39
CA ASP A 54 12.30 23.02 18.20
C ASP A 54 13.78 23.26 18.60
N ASP A 55 14.57 22.17 18.68
CA ASP A 55 16.03 22.22 18.84
C ASP A 55 16.75 22.74 17.58
N LEU A 56 17.02 24.05 17.57
CA LEU A 56 17.78 24.74 16.53
C LEU A 56 19.22 24.26 16.38
N THR A 57 19.88 23.90 17.48
CA THR A 57 21.28 23.48 17.47
C THR A 57 21.41 22.16 16.71
N LYS A 58 20.50 21.23 16.96
CA LYS A 58 20.43 19.96 16.24
C LYS A 58 20.19 20.15 14.73
N LEU A 59 19.28 21.06 14.35
CA LEU A 59 19.02 21.32 12.93
C LEU A 59 20.20 21.99 12.22
N ARG A 60 20.92 22.90 12.91
CA ARG A 60 22.17 23.48 12.39
C ARG A 60 23.25 22.42 12.17
N ASN A 61 23.45 21.52 13.13
CA ASN A 61 24.40 20.42 12.96
C ASN A 61 24.06 19.53 11.75
N LEU A 62 22.77 19.29 11.49
CA LEU A 62 22.31 18.55 10.31
C LEU A 62 22.51 19.35 9.01
N GLN A 63 22.27 20.66 9.03
CA GLN A 63 22.52 21.56 7.90
C GLN A 63 24.00 21.62 7.54
N ASP A 64 24.88 21.72 8.54
CA ASP A 64 26.33 21.75 8.36
C ASP A 64 26.82 20.42 7.80
N GLY A 65 26.33 19.30 8.31
CA GLY A 65 26.64 17.97 7.78
C GLY A 65 26.18 17.77 6.33
N ALA A 66 24.98 18.23 5.98
CA ALA A 66 24.47 18.19 4.61
C ALA A 66 25.28 19.10 3.66
N SER A 67 25.67 20.28 4.14
CA SER A 67 26.50 21.23 3.39
C SER A 67 27.91 20.70 3.15
N ALA A 68 28.51 20.01 4.14
CA ALA A 68 29.81 19.35 3.98
C ALA A 68 29.79 18.25 2.92
N ILE A 69 28.65 17.60 2.71
CA ILE A 69 28.44 16.60 1.65
C ILE A 69 28.19 17.26 0.29
N GLY A 70 27.79 18.54 0.26
CA GLY A 70 27.53 19.32 -0.95
C GLY A 70 26.04 19.54 -1.26
N ALA A 71 25.12 19.20 -0.36
CA ALA A 71 23.69 19.40 -0.57
C ALA A 71 23.23 20.78 -0.09
N VAL A 72 22.42 21.48 -0.90
CA VAL A 72 21.87 22.78 -0.52
C VAL A 72 20.62 22.59 0.35
N THR A 73 20.70 23.06 1.59
CA THR A 73 19.61 23.04 2.57
C THR A 73 19.33 24.44 3.12
N ASP A 74 18.07 24.70 3.46
CA ASP A 74 17.62 25.97 4.00
C ASP A 74 16.89 25.76 5.33
N LEU A 75 17.16 26.60 6.32
CA LEU A 75 16.59 26.48 7.65
C LEU A 75 15.53 27.56 7.84
N GLN A 76 14.29 27.13 8.06
CA GLN A 76 13.14 28.02 8.05
C GLN A 76 12.36 27.93 9.37
N SER A 77 11.97 29.09 9.89
CA SER A 77 11.07 29.16 11.05
C SER A 77 9.63 28.85 10.62
N MET A 78 8.94 28.01 11.37
CA MET A 78 7.58 27.58 11.02
C MET A 78 6.52 28.62 11.42
N GLY A 79 6.82 29.58 12.30
CA GLY A 79 5.96 30.75 12.58
C GLY A 79 4.47 30.48 12.89
N GLY A 80 4.10 29.26 13.31
CA GLY A 80 2.72 28.81 13.47
C GLY A 80 1.99 28.37 12.18
N GLY A 81 2.64 28.50 11.02
CA GLY A 81 2.13 28.03 9.72
C GLY A 81 2.40 26.54 9.51
N GLU A 82 1.41 25.84 8.95
CA GLU A 82 1.58 24.45 8.52
C GLU A 82 2.44 24.36 7.26
N ASN A 83 3.03 23.19 7.02
CA ASN A 83 3.68 22.93 5.75
C ASN A 83 2.66 22.94 4.61
N VAL A 84 3.11 23.43 3.46
CA VAL A 84 2.33 23.53 2.24
C VAL A 84 3.05 22.82 1.09
N PHE A 85 2.26 22.27 0.18
CA PHE A 85 2.72 21.93 -1.15
C PHE A 85 2.62 23.15 -2.04
N VAL A 86 3.57 23.28 -2.96
CA VAL A 86 3.67 24.41 -3.88
C VAL A 86 3.74 23.91 -5.32
N LEU A 87 3.02 24.59 -6.22
CA LEU A 87 2.97 24.22 -7.64
C LEU A 87 3.94 25.10 -8.43
N VAL A 88 5.15 24.61 -8.67
CA VAL A 88 6.16 25.29 -9.49
C VAL A 88 6.17 24.64 -10.87
N ASP A 89 5.94 25.42 -11.94
CA ASP A 89 5.93 24.94 -13.33
C ASP A 89 4.99 23.74 -13.58
N GLY A 90 3.83 23.75 -12.92
CA GLY A 90 2.83 22.66 -13.02
C GLY A 90 3.21 21.37 -12.28
N THR A 91 4.34 21.35 -11.57
CA THR A 91 4.80 20.21 -10.77
C THR A 91 4.63 20.50 -9.28
N PRO A 92 3.92 19.65 -8.52
CA PRO A 92 3.78 19.82 -7.08
C PRO A 92 5.09 19.44 -6.37
N ARG A 93 5.62 20.38 -5.59
CA ARG A 93 6.83 20.23 -4.76
C ARG A 93 6.47 20.43 -3.28
N GLY A 94 7.30 19.92 -2.37
CA GLY A 94 7.06 19.96 -0.93
C GLY A 94 6.74 18.61 -0.31
N PRO A 95 6.31 18.58 0.97
CA PRO A 95 5.88 19.71 1.79
C PRO A 95 7.01 20.67 2.21
N VAL A 96 6.76 21.98 2.20
CA VAL A 96 7.69 23.02 2.68
C VAL A 96 7.00 24.04 3.60
N PRO A 97 7.72 24.71 4.51
CA PRO A 97 7.14 25.75 5.35
C PRO A 97 6.62 26.94 4.54
N HIS A 98 5.55 27.58 5.01
CA HIS A 98 5.01 28.79 4.38
C HIS A 98 6.06 29.90 4.22
N ALA A 99 6.92 30.10 5.24
CA ALA A 99 8.01 31.07 5.22
C ALA A 99 9.03 30.82 4.09
N TYR A 100 9.28 29.54 3.75
CA TYR A 100 10.14 29.17 2.62
C TYR A 100 9.53 29.64 1.29
N VAL A 101 8.23 29.36 1.08
CA VAL A 101 7.51 29.79 -0.13
C VAL A 101 7.53 31.31 -0.26
N GLU A 102 7.28 32.00 0.85
CA GLU A 102 7.31 33.45 0.91
C GLU A 102 8.68 34.02 0.54
N GLY A 103 9.76 33.47 1.09
CA GLY A 103 11.12 33.87 0.75
C GLY A 103 11.44 33.68 -0.73
N ARG A 104 11.00 32.57 -1.34
CA ARG A 104 11.21 32.28 -2.77
C ARG A 104 10.40 33.19 -3.69
N VAL A 105 9.18 33.55 -3.32
CA VAL A 105 8.35 34.50 -4.09
C VAL A 105 8.90 35.92 -3.96
N ARG A 106 9.28 36.37 -2.75
CA ARG A 106 9.84 37.72 -2.52
C ARG A 106 11.19 37.93 -3.19
N SER A 107 12.05 36.91 -3.22
CA SER A 107 13.34 36.97 -3.92
C SER A 107 13.21 36.94 -5.46
N GLY A 108 11.99 36.76 -5.99
CA GLY A 108 11.76 36.60 -7.42
C GLY A 108 12.17 35.24 -7.98
N ALA A 109 12.61 34.31 -7.13
CA ALA A 109 12.98 32.97 -7.54
C ALA A 109 11.76 32.16 -8.01
N TRP A 110 10.57 32.44 -7.46
CA TRP A 110 9.29 31.86 -7.88
C TRP A 110 8.29 32.95 -8.29
N PRO A 111 7.39 32.66 -9.26
CA PRO A 111 6.38 33.61 -9.70
C PRO A 111 5.40 33.96 -8.58
N SER A 112 4.93 35.21 -8.53
CA SER A 112 3.92 35.67 -7.57
C SER A 112 2.53 35.04 -7.78
N SER A 113 2.28 34.44 -8.94
CA SER A 113 1.05 33.71 -9.27
C SER A 113 1.07 32.24 -8.84
N ILE A 114 2.00 31.85 -7.95
CA ILE A 114 2.15 30.47 -7.54
C ILE A 114 0.95 29.99 -6.70
N SER A 115 0.61 28.71 -6.82
CA SER A 115 -0.47 28.10 -6.04
C SER A 115 0.09 27.21 -4.94
N VAL A 116 -0.53 27.27 -3.77
CA VAL A 116 -0.19 26.43 -2.61
C VAL A 116 -1.39 25.61 -2.14
N ALA A 117 -1.13 24.45 -1.55
CA ALA A 117 -2.12 23.62 -0.89
C ALA A 117 -1.58 23.13 0.45
N VAL A 118 -2.40 23.20 1.50
CA VAL A 118 -2.06 22.66 2.82
C VAL A 118 -1.85 21.15 2.75
N VAL A 119 -0.93 20.59 3.54
CA VAL A 119 -0.74 19.13 3.63
C VAL A 119 -2.05 18.42 3.96
N GLY A 120 -2.47 17.49 3.10
CA GLY A 120 -3.74 16.77 3.25
C GLY A 120 -4.93 17.43 2.53
N SER A 121 -4.79 18.66 2.03
CA SER A 121 -5.80 19.35 1.23
C SER A 121 -5.59 19.15 -0.27
N SER A 122 -6.68 19.18 -1.04
CA SER A 122 -6.66 19.25 -2.51
C SER A 122 -7.01 20.65 -3.04
N ASP A 123 -7.21 21.61 -2.14
CA ASP A 123 -7.61 22.96 -2.49
C ASP A 123 -6.36 23.81 -2.74
N TRP A 124 -5.98 23.91 -4.01
CA TRP A 124 -4.94 24.82 -4.46
C TRP A 124 -5.46 26.24 -4.44
N ARG A 125 -4.83 27.09 -3.65
CA ARG A 125 -5.15 28.52 -3.54
C ARG A 125 -3.99 29.34 -4.06
N PRO A 126 -4.25 30.48 -4.71
CA PRO A 126 -3.19 31.44 -5.02
C PRO A 126 -2.45 31.81 -3.74
N PHE A 127 -1.12 31.79 -3.80
CA PHE A 127 -0.29 32.23 -2.69
C PHE A 127 -0.32 33.75 -2.62
N LEU A 128 -0.89 34.27 -1.55
CA LEU A 128 -0.89 35.71 -1.28
C LEU A 128 0.23 35.99 -0.29
N VAL A 129 1.25 36.71 -0.74
CA VAL A 129 2.26 37.24 0.18
C VAL A 129 1.56 38.28 1.07
N PRO A 130 1.54 38.10 2.40
CA PRO A 130 1.01 39.11 3.31
C PRO A 130 1.70 40.46 3.03
N ALA A 131 0.93 41.52 2.87
CA ALA A 131 1.49 42.88 2.88
C ALA A 131 2.10 43.09 4.27
N THR A 132 3.41 43.29 4.33
CA THR A 132 4.08 43.63 5.59
C THR A 132 3.43 44.89 6.13
N PRO A 133 2.95 44.94 7.39
CA PRO A 133 2.77 46.22 8.04
C PRO A 133 4.14 46.90 8.02
N ALA A 134 4.18 48.18 7.63
CA ALA A 134 5.36 49.00 7.71
C ALA A 134 5.74 49.15 9.20
N THR A 135 6.48 48.17 9.74
CA THR A 135 7.21 48.34 10.99
C THR A 135 8.36 49.27 10.71
N GLU A 136 8.33 50.40 11.42
CA GLU A 136 9.37 51.41 11.56
C GLU A 136 10.76 50.86 11.28
N VAL A 137 11.34 51.34 10.17
CA VAL A 137 12.78 51.26 9.96
C VAL A 137 13.39 52.20 10.98
N ASP A 138 14.03 51.61 11.99
CA ASP A 138 14.95 52.27 12.90
C ASP A 138 16.01 52.99 12.07
N GLN A 139 15.88 54.31 12.00
CA GLN A 139 16.80 55.21 11.31
C GLN A 139 18.07 55.35 12.16
N GLN A 140 18.96 54.36 12.13
CA GLN A 140 20.31 54.55 12.66
C GLN A 140 21.34 53.55 12.12
N ALA A 141 21.49 53.51 10.79
CA ALA A 141 22.79 53.25 10.14
C ALA A 141 22.59 53.33 8.63
N THR A 142 23.09 54.39 8.00
CA THR A 142 24.23 54.35 7.06
C THR A 142 24.30 55.72 6.41
N VAL A 143 25.32 56.47 6.82
CA VAL A 143 25.71 57.75 6.24
C VAL A 143 26.48 57.47 4.95
N ALA A 144 26.25 58.33 3.95
CA ALA A 144 27.06 58.58 2.75
C ALA A 144 27.00 57.53 1.62
N PHE A 145 26.45 57.89 0.47
CA PHE A 145 27.12 58.71 -0.56
C PHE A 145 26.18 58.95 -1.75
N ASN A 146 26.30 60.16 -2.32
CA ASN A 146 25.95 60.61 -3.66
C ASN A 146 24.85 61.67 -3.77
N THR A 147 25.31 62.89 -3.52
CA THR A 147 24.88 64.12 -4.18
C THR A 147 25.28 64.15 -5.66
N LEU A 148 24.38 64.69 -6.50
CA LEU A 148 24.58 65.69 -7.58
C LEU A 148 23.72 65.39 -8.84
N SER A 149 22.53 66.01 -8.87
CA SER A 149 21.97 66.93 -9.90
C SER A 149 22.05 66.64 -11.42
N PRO A 150 21.27 67.34 -12.29
CA PRO A 150 19.86 67.78 -12.20
C PRO A 150 19.09 67.67 -13.56
N GLU A 151 17.89 68.28 -13.61
CA GLU A 151 17.20 68.82 -14.80
C GLU A 151 16.28 67.89 -15.63
N MET A 152 14.95 68.06 -15.50
CA MET A 152 14.13 68.89 -16.41
C MET A 152 12.62 68.62 -16.18
N ALA A 153 11.85 69.69 -15.93
CA ALA A 153 10.39 69.71 -15.86
C ALA A 153 9.83 70.37 -17.16
N PRO A 154 8.52 70.75 -17.31
CA PRO A 154 7.26 70.29 -16.70
C PRO A 154 6.10 70.14 -17.74
N ALA A 155 4.90 69.66 -17.32
CA ALA A 155 3.57 70.22 -17.65
C ALA A 155 2.43 69.26 -17.19
N ARG A 156 1.66 69.61 -16.14
CA ARG A 156 0.26 70.15 -16.15
C ARG A 156 -0.74 69.23 -16.89
N SER A 157 -1.86 68.77 -16.33
CA SER A 157 -2.86 69.44 -15.47
C SER A 157 -3.88 68.43 -14.90
N ALA A 158 -4.39 68.67 -13.68
CA ALA A 158 -5.71 68.22 -13.21
C ALA A 158 -6.76 69.32 -13.51
N PRO A 159 -8.09 69.08 -13.52
CA PRO A 159 -8.85 68.67 -12.32
C PRO A 159 -10.06 67.72 -12.55
N THR A 160 -10.53 67.12 -11.45
CA THR A 160 -11.85 66.47 -11.20
C THR A 160 -12.97 67.56 -11.09
N PRO A 161 -14.30 67.31 -10.91
CA PRO A 161 -15.01 66.05 -10.62
C PRO A 161 -16.43 65.83 -11.25
N ALA A 162 -16.93 64.61 -11.05
CA ALA A 162 -18.33 64.19 -10.80
C ALA A 162 -19.45 64.46 -11.85
N ALA A 163 -20.00 63.36 -12.39
CA ALA A 163 -21.45 63.11 -12.47
C ALA A 163 -21.70 61.62 -12.77
N ALA A 164 -22.61 61.01 -12.02
CA ALA A 164 -23.07 59.63 -12.18
C ALA A 164 -23.76 59.41 -13.54
N PRO A 165 -23.84 58.14 -13.98
CA PRO A 165 -25.13 57.69 -14.50
C PRO A 165 -25.56 56.34 -13.92
N GLU A 166 -26.80 56.37 -13.44
CA GLU A 166 -27.87 55.40 -13.63
C GLU A 166 -27.50 53.97 -14.01
N MET A 167 -27.78 53.12 -13.04
CA MET A 167 -28.15 51.72 -13.12
C MET A 167 -28.92 51.38 -14.43
N ARG A 168 -28.21 50.83 -15.42
CA ARG A 168 -28.81 49.99 -16.47
C ARG A 168 -28.41 48.54 -16.21
N MET A 169 -29.37 47.75 -15.73
CA MET A 169 -29.31 46.29 -15.77
C MET A 169 -29.20 45.84 -17.23
N SER A 170 -27.96 45.60 -17.68
CA SER A 170 -27.67 44.78 -18.84
C SER A 170 -27.18 43.44 -18.32
N ALA A 171 -28.02 42.41 -18.44
CA ALA A 171 -27.64 41.02 -18.19
C ALA A 171 -26.58 40.61 -19.23
N ALA A 172 -25.30 40.88 -18.93
CA ALA A 172 -24.18 40.31 -19.65
C ALA A 172 -24.02 38.85 -19.20
N ALA A 173 -24.18 37.93 -20.14
CA ALA A 173 -23.86 36.52 -19.98
C ALA A 173 -22.45 36.36 -19.37
N PRO A 174 -22.20 35.34 -18.52
CA PRO A 174 -20.88 35.13 -17.95
C PRO A 174 -19.89 34.90 -19.08
N ALA A 175 -18.91 35.80 -19.18
CA ALA A 175 -17.79 35.69 -20.10
C ALA A 175 -17.07 34.35 -19.85
N ALA A 176 -16.93 33.55 -20.90
CA ALA A 176 -16.20 32.30 -20.86
C ALA A 176 -14.76 32.56 -20.39
N THR A 177 -14.36 31.87 -19.32
CA THR A 177 -12.99 31.80 -18.82
C THR A 177 -12.06 31.42 -19.98
N PRO A 178 -10.90 32.07 -20.19
CA PRO A 178 -9.94 31.63 -21.18
C PRO A 178 -9.45 30.23 -20.80
N ALA A 179 -9.71 29.24 -21.66
CA ALA A 179 -9.15 27.91 -21.50
C ALA A 179 -7.62 28.00 -21.51
N ALA A 180 -6.98 27.37 -20.52
CA ALA A 180 -5.53 27.20 -20.48
C ALA A 180 -5.03 26.58 -21.80
N PRO A 181 -3.82 26.94 -22.28
CA PRO A 181 -3.31 26.44 -23.54
C PRO A 181 -3.20 24.90 -23.47
N ALA A 182 -4.00 24.23 -24.30
CA ALA A 182 -3.95 22.78 -24.44
C ALA A 182 -2.57 22.37 -24.96
N GLY A 183 -1.90 21.47 -24.24
CA GLY A 183 -0.70 20.79 -24.77
C GLY A 183 -1.01 20.06 -26.09
N PRO A 184 0.02 19.74 -26.89
CA PRO A 184 -0.17 19.16 -28.22
C PRO A 184 -1.00 17.87 -28.14
N PRO A 185 -1.99 17.68 -29.04
CA PRO A 185 -2.80 16.46 -29.07
C PRO A 185 -1.91 15.25 -29.37
N MET A 186 -2.16 14.13 -28.66
CA MET A 186 -1.44 12.88 -28.91
C MET A 186 -1.62 12.41 -30.36
N ALA A 187 -0.51 11.98 -30.98
CA ALA A 187 -0.53 11.35 -32.29
C ALA A 187 -1.44 10.10 -32.28
N ALA A 188 -2.24 9.93 -33.34
CA ALA A 188 -3.12 8.78 -33.50
C ALA A 188 -2.33 7.47 -33.40
N GLY A 189 -2.78 6.56 -32.53
CA GLY A 189 -2.13 5.26 -32.31
C GLY A 189 -1.10 5.22 -31.17
N ALA A 190 -0.68 6.36 -30.61
CA ALA A 190 0.25 6.36 -29.48
C ALA A 190 -0.37 5.74 -28.22
N MET A 191 0.41 4.90 -27.54
CA MET A 191 -0.02 4.17 -26.35
C MET A 191 -0.23 5.14 -25.18
N LEU A 192 -1.27 4.94 -24.37
CA LEU A 192 -1.52 5.74 -23.17
C LEU A 192 -0.32 5.67 -22.22
N PRO A 193 0.06 6.78 -21.58
CA PRO A 193 1.13 6.82 -20.60
C PRO A 193 0.75 6.02 -19.35
N GLU A 194 1.76 5.50 -18.66
CA GLU A 194 1.55 4.78 -17.41
C GLU A 194 1.19 5.74 -16.28
N GLY A 195 0.50 5.24 -15.25
CA GLY A 195 0.21 6.03 -14.05
C GLY A 195 -1.23 5.98 -13.57
N GLY A 196 -1.39 6.26 -12.28
CA GLY A 196 -2.67 6.17 -11.58
C GLY A 196 -3.65 7.32 -11.86
N ILE A 197 -3.25 8.33 -12.64
CA ILE A 197 -4.11 9.45 -13.05
C ILE A 197 -4.95 9.05 -14.26
N VAL A 198 -4.40 8.25 -15.17
CA VAL A 198 -5.08 7.75 -16.38
C VAL A 198 -5.84 6.47 -16.07
N HIS A 199 -5.20 5.54 -15.37
CA HIS A 199 -5.74 4.21 -15.15
C HIS A 199 -6.46 4.05 -13.80
N ALA A 200 -7.64 3.42 -13.86
CA ALA A 200 -8.39 3.08 -12.66
C ALA A 200 -7.75 1.88 -11.95
N GLY A 201 -7.50 2.01 -10.64
CA GLY A 201 -6.95 0.93 -9.82
C GLY A 201 -7.97 -0.12 -9.40
N PHE A 202 -7.50 -1.16 -8.71
CA PHE A 202 -8.27 -2.33 -8.27
C PHE A 202 -9.57 -1.97 -7.54
N TRP A 203 -9.52 -1.22 -6.44
CA TRP A 203 -10.69 -0.97 -5.57
C TRP A 203 -11.88 -0.31 -6.26
N ARG A 204 -11.62 0.59 -7.22
CA ARG A 204 -12.69 1.23 -8.00
C ARG A 204 -13.33 0.26 -9.00
N ARG A 205 -12.53 -0.68 -9.53
CA ARG A 205 -13.03 -1.75 -10.42
C ARG A 205 -13.80 -2.79 -9.63
N PHE A 206 -13.35 -3.13 -8.43
CA PHE A 206 -14.08 -4.01 -7.52
C PHE A 206 -15.46 -3.45 -7.19
N ALA A 207 -15.55 -2.17 -6.78
CA ALA A 207 -16.84 -1.51 -6.55
C ALA A 207 -17.77 -1.53 -7.77
N ALA A 208 -17.23 -1.26 -8.96
CA ALA A 208 -18.00 -1.33 -10.20
C ALA A 208 -18.51 -2.74 -10.48
N TYR A 209 -17.67 -3.76 -10.24
CA TYR A 209 -18.04 -5.16 -10.41
C TYR A 209 -19.08 -5.62 -9.38
N SER A 210 -18.98 -5.18 -8.12
CA SER A 210 -20.01 -5.44 -7.09
C SER A 210 -21.38 -4.91 -7.54
N LEU A 211 -21.42 -3.72 -8.12
CA LEU A 211 -22.67 -3.12 -8.60
C LEU A 211 -23.21 -3.85 -9.83
N ASP A 212 -22.36 -4.18 -10.80
CA ASP A 212 -22.76 -4.99 -11.96
C ASP A 212 -23.24 -6.40 -11.55
N SER A 213 -22.61 -6.99 -10.53
CA SER A 213 -23.01 -8.28 -9.98
C SER A 213 -24.41 -8.19 -9.38
N LEU A 214 -24.70 -7.17 -8.58
CA LEU A 214 -26.04 -6.96 -8.01
C LEU A 214 -27.13 -6.86 -9.10
N ILE A 215 -26.83 -6.14 -10.19
CA ILE A 215 -27.76 -5.99 -11.33
C ILE A 215 -28.05 -7.35 -11.98
N LEU A 216 -27.03 -8.18 -12.19
CA LEU A 216 -27.18 -9.49 -12.80
C LEU A 216 -27.79 -10.53 -11.84
N THR A 217 -27.50 -10.41 -10.55
CA THR A 217 -27.97 -11.33 -9.52
C THR A 217 -29.48 -11.27 -9.35
N ILE A 218 -30.14 -10.11 -9.47
CA ILE A 218 -31.60 -10.01 -9.26
C ILE A 218 -32.39 -10.92 -10.23
N PRO A 219 -32.22 -10.84 -11.57
CA PRO A 219 -32.87 -11.77 -12.49
C PRO A 219 -32.51 -13.24 -12.21
N PHE A 220 -31.24 -13.52 -11.90
CA PHE A 220 -30.82 -14.89 -11.59
C PHE A 220 -31.47 -15.41 -10.31
N LEU A 221 -31.59 -14.60 -9.26
CA LEU A 221 -32.29 -14.98 -8.03
C LEU A 221 -33.75 -15.31 -8.28
N LEU A 222 -34.43 -14.57 -9.16
CA LEU A 222 -35.82 -14.88 -9.51
C LEU A 222 -35.95 -16.22 -10.24
N VAL A 223 -35.09 -16.46 -11.25
CA VAL A 223 -35.11 -17.70 -12.03
C VAL A 223 -34.70 -18.90 -11.18
N PHE A 224 -33.53 -18.84 -10.53
CA PHE A 224 -33.03 -19.94 -9.70
C PHE A 224 -33.86 -20.12 -8.43
N GLY A 225 -34.41 -19.04 -7.86
CA GLY A 225 -35.32 -19.11 -6.71
C GLY A 225 -36.64 -19.80 -7.06
N LEU A 226 -37.20 -19.52 -8.24
CA LEU A 226 -38.38 -20.24 -8.74
C LEU A 226 -38.06 -21.73 -8.97
N LEU A 227 -36.94 -22.05 -9.62
CA LEU A 227 -36.53 -23.44 -9.84
C LEU A 227 -36.28 -24.18 -8.51
N ALA A 228 -35.67 -23.52 -7.53
CA ALA A 228 -35.44 -24.07 -6.20
C ALA A 228 -36.77 -24.31 -5.47
N TYR A 229 -37.71 -23.35 -5.54
CA TYR A 229 -39.05 -23.51 -4.97
C TYR A 229 -39.81 -24.69 -5.60
N LEU A 230 -39.79 -24.82 -6.93
CA LEU A 230 -40.43 -25.93 -7.64
C LEU A 230 -39.77 -27.27 -7.29
N SER A 231 -38.46 -27.31 -7.17
CA SER A 231 -37.71 -28.51 -6.76
C SER A 231 -38.05 -28.93 -5.33
N PHE A 232 -38.13 -27.95 -4.41
CA PHE A 232 -38.55 -28.19 -3.03
C PHE A 232 -39.98 -28.73 -2.96
N ARG A 233 -40.91 -28.16 -3.75
CA ARG A 233 -42.30 -28.62 -3.86
C ARG A 233 -42.39 -30.07 -4.37
N ALA A 234 -41.63 -30.42 -5.41
CA ALA A 234 -41.58 -31.78 -5.95
C ALA A 234 -41.02 -32.78 -4.93
N ALA A 235 -39.93 -32.42 -4.24
CA ALA A 235 -39.35 -33.24 -3.19
C ALA A 235 -40.35 -33.51 -2.05
N MET A 236 -41.14 -32.50 -1.65
CA MET A 236 -42.18 -32.64 -0.63
C MET A 236 -43.37 -33.50 -1.08
N SER A 237 -43.63 -33.64 -2.38
CA SER A 237 -44.64 -34.56 -2.91
C SER A 237 -44.15 -35.98 -3.12
N GLY A 238 -42.89 -36.29 -2.74
CA GLY A 238 -42.28 -37.61 -2.93
C GLY A 238 -41.84 -37.89 -4.37
N GLU A 239 -41.95 -36.90 -5.26
CA GLU A 239 -41.43 -36.96 -6.61
C GLU A 239 -39.97 -36.46 -6.58
N GLY A 240 -39.01 -37.29 -7.00
CA GLY A 240 -37.64 -36.82 -7.19
C GLY A 240 -37.59 -35.66 -8.20
N PRO A 241 -36.49 -34.87 -8.26
CA PRO A 241 -36.37 -33.82 -9.25
C PRO A 241 -36.47 -34.44 -10.66
N GLY A 242 -37.62 -34.24 -11.32
CA GLY A 242 -37.88 -34.82 -12.63
C GLY A 242 -36.87 -34.30 -13.67
N GLY A 243 -36.63 -35.09 -14.73
CA GLY A 243 -35.67 -34.73 -15.78
C GLY A 243 -35.92 -33.35 -16.42
N LEU A 244 -37.17 -32.88 -16.44
CA LEU A 244 -37.52 -31.53 -16.90
C LEU A 244 -36.96 -30.42 -15.98
N ILE A 245 -36.99 -30.61 -14.66
CA ILE A 245 -36.44 -29.64 -13.70
C ILE A 245 -34.93 -29.53 -13.89
N LEU A 246 -34.24 -30.67 -14.03
CA LEU A 246 -32.79 -30.70 -14.30
C LEU A 246 -32.44 -30.01 -15.63
N LEU A 247 -33.23 -30.23 -16.68
CA LEU A 247 -33.08 -29.53 -17.96
C LEU A 247 -33.24 -28.01 -17.80
N PHE A 248 -34.23 -27.54 -17.02
CA PHE A 248 -34.40 -26.11 -16.76
C PHE A 248 -33.25 -25.52 -15.96
N TYR A 249 -32.69 -26.24 -14.98
CA TYR A 249 -31.47 -25.81 -14.31
C TYR A 249 -30.31 -25.68 -15.29
N PHE A 250 -30.10 -26.67 -16.15
CA PHE A 250 -29.05 -26.63 -17.17
C PHE A 250 -29.21 -25.41 -18.09
N LEU A 251 -30.42 -25.18 -18.62
CA LEU A 251 -30.72 -24.03 -19.47
C LEU A 251 -30.57 -22.70 -18.71
N ALA A 252 -30.95 -22.63 -17.43
CA ALA A 252 -30.77 -21.44 -16.61
C ALA A 252 -29.27 -21.14 -16.38
N TYR A 253 -28.44 -22.16 -16.13
CA TYR A 253 -26.98 -21.99 -16.02
C TYR A 253 -26.34 -21.53 -17.33
N VAL A 254 -26.67 -22.18 -18.45
CA VAL A 254 -26.19 -21.76 -19.78
C VAL A 254 -26.64 -20.33 -20.08
N GLY A 255 -27.92 -20.03 -19.81
CA GLY A 255 -28.49 -18.70 -19.96
C GLY A 255 -27.80 -17.66 -19.07
N ALA A 256 -27.39 -18.02 -17.86
CA ALA A 256 -26.66 -17.13 -16.96
C ALA A 256 -25.26 -16.80 -17.47
N ILE A 257 -24.54 -17.80 -17.99
CA ILE A 257 -23.22 -17.62 -18.58
C ILE A 257 -23.31 -16.75 -19.83
N VAL A 258 -24.22 -17.08 -20.76
CA VAL A 258 -24.41 -16.34 -22.02
C VAL A 258 -24.93 -14.93 -21.75
N GLY A 259 -25.89 -14.77 -20.84
CA GLY A 259 -26.43 -13.48 -20.45
C GLY A 259 -25.37 -12.56 -19.83
N SER A 260 -24.54 -13.11 -18.94
CA SER A 260 -23.43 -12.37 -18.33
C SER A 260 -22.39 -11.97 -19.39
N TRP A 261 -22.01 -12.90 -20.27
CA TRP A 261 -21.09 -12.62 -21.38
C TRP A 261 -21.60 -11.48 -22.26
N LEU A 262 -22.84 -11.59 -22.74
CA LEU A 262 -23.44 -10.58 -23.60
C LEU A 262 -23.58 -9.24 -22.89
N TYR A 263 -23.94 -9.22 -21.60
CA TYR A 263 -23.98 -8.00 -20.79
C TYR A 263 -22.62 -7.30 -20.82
N PHE A 264 -21.56 -7.96 -20.37
CA PHE A 264 -20.24 -7.33 -20.31
C PHE A 264 -19.70 -6.98 -21.71
N ALA A 265 -19.79 -7.91 -22.67
CA ALA A 265 -19.24 -7.70 -24.01
C ALA A 265 -19.95 -6.56 -24.75
N LYS A 266 -21.29 -6.48 -24.68
CA LYS A 266 -22.08 -5.44 -25.34
C LYS A 266 -21.86 -4.06 -24.71
N PHE A 267 -21.87 -3.97 -23.38
CA PHE A 267 -21.69 -2.68 -22.71
C PHE A 267 -20.24 -2.16 -22.81
N GLU A 268 -19.25 -3.03 -22.73
CA GLU A 268 -17.83 -2.63 -22.80
C GLU A 268 -17.38 -2.29 -24.23
N SER A 269 -17.97 -2.91 -25.27
CA SER A 269 -17.71 -2.57 -26.68
C SER A 269 -18.63 -1.48 -27.24
N GLY A 270 -19.70 -1.12 -26.53
CA GLY A 270 -20.65 -0.10 -26.94
C GLY A 270 -20.11 1.33 -26.84
N ALA A 271 -20.93 2.31 -27.26
CA ALA A 271 -20.55 3.73 -27.27
C ALA A 271 -20.13 4.28 -25.90
N ASN A 272 -20.69 3.75 -24.82
CA ASN A 272 -20.35 4.15 -23.46
C ASN A 272 -19.06 3.50 -22.93
N GLN A 273 -18.57 2.44 -23.57
CA GLN A 273 -17.37 1.68 -23.18
C GLN A 273 -17.39 1.18 -21.72
N ALA A 274 -18.56 1.09 -21.12
CA ALA A 274 -18.72 0.89 -19.69
C ALA A 274 -20.08 0.26 -19.40
N THR A 275 -20.07 -0.74 -18.55
CA THR A 275 -21.25 -1.30 -17.90
C THR A 275 -21.88 -0.26 -16.97
N PRO A 276 -23.19 -0.37 -16.64
CA PRO A 276 -23.84 0.43 -15.60
C PRO A 276 -23.00 0.65 -14.34
N GLY A 277 -22.41 -0.41 -13.77
CA GLY A 277 -21.52 -0.32 -12.60
C GLY A 277 -20.29 0.55 -12.85
N LYS A 278 -19.62 0.33 -13.98
CA LYS A 278 -18.44 1.13 -14.38
C LYS A 278 -18.78 2.60 -14.66
N ARG A 279 -19.97 2.87 -15.23
CA ARG A 279 -20.46 4.23 -15.47
C ARG A 279 -20.63 4.99 -14.16
N ILE A 280 -21.25 4.37 -13.17
CA ILE A 280 -21.46 4.96 -11.84
C ILE A 280 -20.13 5.20 -11.11
N MET A 281 -19.14 4.32 -11.31
CA MET A 281 -17.79 4.52 -10.78
C MET A 281 -16.91 5.47 -11.63
N GLY A 282 -17.43 6.03 -12.73
CA GLY A 282 -16.72 6.99 -13.57
C GLY A 282 -15.54 6.40 -14.35
N ILE A 283 -15.61 5.12 -14.71
CA ILE A 283 -14.54 4.39 -15.42
C ILE A 283 -15.07 3.75 -16.70
N LYS A 284 -14.16 3.49 -17.65
CA LYS A 284 -14.49 2.86 -18.94
C LYS A 284 -13.36 1.95 -19.41
N VAL A 285 -13.68 1.02 -20.30
CA VAL A 285 -12.74 0.06 -20.89
C VAL A 285 -12.30 0.55 -22.26
N THR A 286 -11.00 0.60 -22.49
CA THR A 286 -10.39 1.05 -23.74
C THR A 286 -9.34 0.06 -24.21
N ASN A 287 -8.88 0.22 -25.45
CA ASN A 287 -7.60 -0.35 -25.86
C ASN A 287 -6.45 0.43 -25.19
N THR A 288 -5.22 0.01 -25.45
CA THR A 288 -4.01 0.63 -24.91
C THR A 288 -3.77 2.07 -25.37
N SER A 289 -4.48 2.53 -26.40
CA SER A 289 -4.41 3.89 -26.95
C SER A 289 -5.62 4.77 -26.54
N GLY A 290 -6.49 4.25 -25.66
CA GLY A 290 -7.65 4.99 -25.15
C GLY A 290 -8.91 4.90 -26.03
N GLU A 291 -8.87 4.14 -27.11
CA GLU A 291 -9.99 4.01 -28.06
C GLU A 291 -10.96 2.89 -27.65
N ARG A 292 -12.10 2.85 -28.35
CA ARG A 292 -13.14 1.84 -28.16
C ARG A 292 -12.68 0.45 -28.58
N ILE A 293 -12.95 -0.54 -27.72
CA ILE A 293 -12.68 -1.94 -28.01
C ILE A 293 -13.77 -2.54 -28.90
N THR A 294 -13.40 -3.52 -29.71
CA THR A 294 -14.36 -4.30 -30.50
C THR A 294 -15.09 -5.32 -29.62
N PHE A 295 -16.24 -5.81 -30.09
CA PHE A 295 -16.99 -6.87 -29.42
C PHE A 295 -16.16 -8.14 -29.22
N GLY A 296 -15.32 -8.51 -30.20
CA GLY A 296 -14.41 -9.65 -30.09
C GLY A 296 -13.38 -9.49 -28.97
N ARG A 297 -12.77 -8.29 -28.82
CA ARG A 297 -11.86 -8.00 -27.71
C ARG A 297 -12.57 -8.00 -26.37
N ALA A 298 -13.79 -7.45 -26.30
CA ALA A 298 -14.61 -7.49 -25.09
C ALA A 298 -15.00 -8.93 -24.70
N THR A 299 -15.21 -9.80 -25.70
CA THR A 299 -15.48 -11.23 -25.52
C THR A 299 -14.25 -11.98 -24.98
N GLY A 300 -13.09 -11.81 -25.62
CA GLY A 300 -11.83 -12.38 -25.12
C GLY A 300 -11.51 -11.91 -23.69
N ARG A 301 -11.79 -10.63 -23.40
CA ARG A 301 -11.67 -10.08 -22.05
C ARG A 301 -12.64 -10.74 -21.06
N PHE A 302 -13.87 -11.05 -21.45
CA PHE A 302 -14.85 -11.72 -20.59
C PHE A 302 -14.40 -13.15 -20.26
N PHE A 303 -14.03 -13.95 -21.25
CA PHE A 303 -13.54 -15.32 -21.01
C PHE A 303 -12.19 -15.32 -20.28
N GLY A 304 -11.34 -14.32 -20.51
CA GLY A 304 -10.12 -14.11 -19.74
C GLY A 304 -10.37 -13.89 -18.24
N LYS A 305 -11.51 -13.31 -17.85
CA LYS A 305 -11.89 -13.19 -16.42
C LYS A 305 -12.13 -14.55 -15.77
N ILE A 306 -12.64 -15.53 -16.53
CA ILE A 306 -12.83 -16.89 -16.04
C ILE A 306 -11.47 -17.51 -15.72
N VAL A 307 -10.52 -17.41 -16.66
CA VAL A 307 -9.12 -17.87 -16.46
C VAL A 307 -8.49 -17.17 -15.26
N THR A 308 -8.68 -15.86 -15.17
CA THR A 308 -8.18 -15.03 -14.04
C THR A 308 -8.81 -15.43 -12.71
N GLY A 309 -10.06 -15.91 -12.72
CA GLY A 309 -10.78 -16.38 -11.54
C GLY A 309 -10.38 -17.78 -11.07
N ILE A 310 -9.77 -18.60 -11.94
CA ILE A 310 -9.21 -19.91 -11.57
C ILE A 310 -7.92 -19.74 -10.75
N ILE A 311 -7.22 -18.61 -10.90
CA ILE A 311 -6.01 -18.32 -10.14
C ILE A 311 -6.38 -18.10 -8.66
N PRO A 312 -5.74 -18.84 -7.72
CA PRO A 312 -6.07 -18.78 -6.31
C PRO A 312 -5.89 -17.36 -5.74
N PHE A 313 -6.66 -17.07 -4.69
CA PHE A 313 -6.65 -15.78 -3.97
C PHE A 313 -7.00 -14.55 -4.82
N GLY A 314 -7.50 -14.72 -6.04
CA GLY A 314 -7.88 -13.61 -6.91
C GLY A 314 -6.69 -12.77 -7.40
N ILE A 315 -5.47 -13.31 -7.35
CA ILE A 315 -4.22 -12.61 -7.71
C ILE A 315 -4.33 -12.01 -9.12
N GLY A 316 -4.89 -12.76 -10.07
CA GLY A 316 -5.05 -12.30 -11.44
C GLY A 316 -5.88 -11.01 -11.58
N TRP A 317 -6.85 -10.79 -10.67
CA TRP A 317 -7.63 -9.55 -10.59
C TRP A 317 -6.87 -8.44 -9.86
N MET A 318 -6.16 -8.81 -8.79
CA MET A 318 -5.40 -7.88 -7.96
C MET A 318 -4.15 -7.32 -8.65
N LEU A 319 -3.66 -7.93 -9.73
CA LEU A 319 -2.59 -7.37 -10.59
C LEU A 319 -2.87 -5.94 -11.05
N ALA A 320 -4.14 -5.54 -11.18
CA ALA A 320 -4.53 -4.16 -11.45
C ALA A 320 -4.11 -3.18 -10.33
N GLY A 321 -3.70 -3.65 -9.17
CA GLY A 321 -3.13 -2.87 -8.07
C GLY A 321 -1.65 -2.52 -8.29
N TRP A 322 -0.86 -3.45 -8.85
CA TRP A 322 0.60 -3.34 -8.91
C TRP A 322 1.16 -2.97 -10.28
N THR A 323 0.49 -3.32 -11.38
CA THR A 323 1.01 -3.03 -12.73
C THR A 323 1.03 -1.51 -13.03
N GLY A 324 2.00 -1.05 -13.83
CA GLY A 324 2.19 0.38 -14.16
C GLY A 324 0.96 1.04 -14.83
N ARG A 325 0.24 0.27 -15.65
CA ARG A 325 -1.04 0.66 -16.29
C ARG A 325 -2.29 0.15 -15.56
N LYS A 326 -2.12 -0.38 -14.35
CA LYS A 326 -3.20 -0.97 -13.53
C LYS A 326 -4.02 -2.02 -14.29
N GLN A 327 -3.40 -2.81 -15.17
CA GLN A 327 -4.05 -3.91 -15.89
C GLN A 327 -4.14 -5.16 -15.02
N ALA A 328 -5.31 -5.82 -15.04
CA ALA A 328 -5.46 -7.18 -14.54
C ALA A 328 -5.06 -8.21 -15.61
N LEU A 329 -4.93 -9.48 -15.26
CA LEU A 329 -4.51 -10.52 -16.20
C LEU A 329 -5.42 -10.60 -17.43
N HIS A 330 -6.74 -10.62 -17.24
CA HIS A 330 -7.70 -10.62 -18.35
C HIS A 330 -7.61 -9.36 -19.23
N ASP A 331 -7.15 -8.24 -18.66
CA ASP A 331 -6.95 -7.01 -19.42
C ASP A 331 -5.69 -7.13 -20.29
N MET A 332 -4.62 -7.72 -19.77
CA MET A 332 -3.37 -7.98 -20.52
C MET A 332 -3.62 -8.95 -21.67
N MET A 333 -4.33 -10.06 -21.42
CA MET A 333 -4.70 -11.05 -22.44
C MET A 333 -5.52 -10.44 -23.59
N ALA A 334 -6.41 -9.50 -23.28
CA ALA A 334 -7.25 -8.84 -24.28
C ALA A 334 -6.63 -7.54 -24.83
N THR A 335 -5.41 -7.18 -24.39
CA THR A 335 -4.72 -5.92 -24.68
C THR A 335 -5.63 -4.70 -24.39
N THR A 336 -6.36 -4.75 -23.29
CA THR A 336 -7.29 -3.68 -22.86
C THR A 336 -6.77 -3.01 -21.62
N CYS A 337 -7.29 -1.82 -21.29
CA CYS A 337 -7.07 -1.17 -20.02
C CYS A 337 -8.36 -0.50 -19.55
N VAL A 338 -8.44 -0.20 -18.25
CA VAL A 338 -9.57 0.55 -17.69
C VAL A 338 -9.07 1.90 -17.24
N VAL A 339 -9.68 2.95 -17.80
CA VAL A 339 -9.30 4.34 -17.59
C VAL A 339 -10.44 5.12 -16.96
N PHE A 340 -10.13 6.29 -16.41
CA PHE A 340 -11.17 7.23 -16.00
C PHE A 340 -11.93 7.76 -17.22
N ARG A 341 -13.23 8.04 -17.04
CA ARG A 341 -14.12 8.42 -18.14
C ARG A 341 -13.63 9.65 -18.92
N GLY A 342 -12.97 10.59 -18.23
CA GLY A 342 -12.40 11.81 -18.82
C GLY A 342 -11.16 11.60 -19.69
N VAL A 343 -10.59 10.40 -19.75
CA VAL A 343 -9.49 10.06 -20.67
C VAL A 343 -10.09 9.80 -22.05
N GLU A 344 -9.87 10.70 -23.00
CA GLU A 344 -10.38 10.59 -24.37
C GLU A 344 -9.24 10.74 -25.39
N PRO A 345 -9.24 9.94 -26.48
CA PRO A 345 -8.25 10.11 -27.54
C PRO A 345 -8.26 11.53 -28.10
N GLY A 346 -7.07 12.13 -28.24
CA GLY A 346 -6.91 13.47 -28.79
C GLY A 346 -7.30 14.63 -27.84
N ARG A 347 -7.74 14.35 -26.61
CA ARG A 347 -7.94 15.39 -25.58
C ARG A 347 -6.75 15.47 -24.63
N PRO A 348 -6.53 16.62 -23.97
CA PRO A 348 -5.52 16.75 -22.93
C PRO A 348 -5.72 15.70 -21.83
N MET A 349 -4.63 15.09 -21.39
CA MET A 349 -4.66 14.10 -20.33
C MET A 349 -5.14 14.72 -19.01
N PRO A 350 -5.95 14.01 -18.21
CA PRO A 350 -6.26 14.45 -16.86
C PRO A 350 -4.96 14.63 -16.06
N THR A 351 -4.88 15.71 -15.28
CA THR A 351 -3.74 16.00 -14.39
C THR A 351 -4.00 15.56 -12.96
N VAL A 352 -5.27 15.27 -12.62
CA VAL A 352 -5.69 14.88 -11.26
C VAL A 352 -6.40 13.54 -11.30
N ARG A 353 -6.03 12.66 -10.39
CA ARG A 353 -6.70 11.37 -10.18
C ARG A 353 -8.05 11.59 -9.47
N PRO A 354 -9.18 11.11 -10.03
CA PRO A 354 -10.46 11.17 -9.33
C PRO A 354 -10.44 10.38 -8.01
N LYS A 355 -10.77 11.05 -6.90
CA LYS A 355 -10.91 10.43 -5.57
C LYS A 355 -12.06 9.42 -5.57
N MET A 356 -11.90 8.32 -4.81
CA MET A 356 -12.93 7.29 -4.69
C MET A 356 -14.19 7.89 -4.05
N PRO A 357 -15.37 7.77 -4.68
CA PRO A 357 -16.59 8.24 -4.05
C PRO A 357 -16.90 7.43 -2.80
N TRP A 358 -17.55 8.03 -1.81
CA TRP A 358 -17.87 7.39 -0.52
C TRP A 358 -18.68 6.10 -0.71
N TYR A 359 -19.65 6.10 -1.63
CA TYR A 359 -20.46 4.92 -1.95
C TYR A 359 -19.64 3.79 -2.56
N GLY A 360 -18.50 4.10 -3.19
CA GLY A 360 -17.57 3.10 -3.69
C GLY A 360 -16.97 2.27 -2.57
N TRP A 361 -16.68 2.89 -1.41
CA TRP A 361 -16.18 2.17 -0.24
C TRP A 361 -17.26 1.32 0.39
N VAL A 362 -18.50 1.82 0.46
CA VAL A 362 -19.66 1.05 0.92
C VAL A 362 -19.91 -0.19 0.04
N LEU A 363 -19.86 -0.02 -1.28
CA LEU A 363 -20.00 -1.13 -2.24
C LEU A 363 -18.90 -2.18 -2.13
N ASN A 364 -17.72 -1.80 -1.63
CA ASN A 364 -16.64 -2.75 -1.36
C ASN A 364 -16.81 -3.44 -0.01
N SER A 365 -17.23 -2.71 1.02
CA SER A 365 -17.34 -3.25 2.38
C SER A 365 -18.44 -4.30 2.51
N LEU A 366 -19.55 -4.15 1.79
CA LEU A 366 -20.67 -5.11 1.83
C LEU A 366 -20.27 -6.56 1.43
N PRO A 367 -19.69 -6.82 0.24
CA PRO A 367 -19.28 -8.17 -0.13
C PRO A 367 -18.11 -8.68 0.71
N ILE A 368 -17.20 -7.81 1.15
CA ILE A 368 -16.09 -8.21 2.05
C ILE A 368 -16.64 -8.66 3.39
N LEU A 369 -17.55 -7.89 3.99
CA LEU A 369 -18.21 -8.25 5.25
C LEU A 369 -19.02 -9.55 5.10
N ALA A 370 -19.77 -9.69 4.00
CA ALA A 370 -20.51 -10.92 3.73
C ALA A 370 -19.57 -12.14 3.61
N ALA A 371 -18.42 -11.99 2.94
CA ALA A 371 -17.42 -13.04 2.85
C ALA A 371 -16.83 -13.38 4.24
N LEU A 372 -16.49 -12.38 5.06
CA LEU A 372 -15.99 -12.59 6.42
C LEU A 372 -17.01 -13.32 7.31
N ILE A 373 -18.28 -12.91 7.26
CA ILE A 373 -19.37 -13.59 7.98
C ILE A 373 -19.50 -15.04 7.49
N MET A 374 -19.46 -15.26 6.18
CA MET A 374 -19.54 -16.60 5.60
C MET A 374 -18.36 -17.48 6.05
N PHE A 375 -17.13 -16.96 6.04
CA PHE A 375 -15.95 -17.68 6.53
C PHE A 375 -16.04 -17.99 8.03
N ALA A 376 -16.47 -17.03 8.84
CA ALA A 376 -16.66 -17.23 10.28
C ALA A 376 -17.77 -18.27 10.56
N SER A 377 -18.87 -18.19 9.82
CA SER A 377 -19.99 -19.14 9.92
C SER A 377 -19.56 -20.54 9.49
N TRP A 378 -18.78 -20.66 8.42
CA TRP A 378 -18.21 -21.92 7.96
C TRP A 378 -17.26 -22.51 9.01
N GLY A 379 -16.34 -21.71 9.55
CA GLY A 379 -15.44 -22.13 10.62
C GLY A 379 -16.20 -22.60 11.86
N TYR A 380 -17.25 -21.89 12.26
CA TYR A 380 -18.14 -22.29 13.34
C TYR A 380 -18.83 -23.64 13.04
N ILE A 381 -19.45 -23.80 11.87
CA ILE A 381 -20.11 -25.05 11.48
C ILE A 381 -19.11 -26.21 11.46
N MET A 382 -17.93 -26.02 10.87
CA MET A 382 -16.88 -27.05 10.84
C MET A 382 -16.40 -27.41 12.25
N SER A 383 -16.27 -26.44 13.15
CA SER A 383 -15.94 -26.72 14.56
C SER A 383 -17.02 -27.55 15.27
N GLN A 384 -18.30 -27.33 14.95
CA GLN A 384 -19.41 -28.13 15.47
C GLN A 384 -19.39 -29.54 14.87
N LEU A 385 -19.13 -29.69 13.57
CA LEU A 385 -19.05 -31.01 12.91
C LEU A 385 -17.87 -31.85 13.44
N ILE A 386 -16.70 -31.23 13.63
CA ILE A 386 -15.54 -31.88 14.24
C ILE A 386 -15.84 -32.25 15.70
N GLY A 387 -16.51 -31.36 16.44
CA GLY A 387 -16.95 -31.60 17.83
C GLY A 387 -18.07 -32.64 17.99
N MET A 388 -18.85 -32.92 16.93
CA MET A 388 -19.80 -34.04 16.89
C MET A 388 -19.09 -35.37 16.59
N GLY A 389 -18.01 -35.34 15.79
CA GLY A 389 -17.15 -36.50 15.54
C GLY A 389 -16.37 -36.98 16.77
N SER A 390 -16.11 -36.11 17.74
CA SER A 390 -15.50 -36.46 19.04
C SER A 390 -16.52 -36.88 20.11
N ARG A 391 -17.83 -36.89 19.81
CA ARG A 391 -18.92 -37.22 20.76
C ARG A 391 -19.67 -38.53 20.47
N GLY A 392 -19.15 -39.39 19.60
CA GLY A 392 -19.52 -40.81 19.53
C GLY A 392 -18.24 -41.62 19.34
N VAL A 393 -17.85 -42.57 20.18
CA VAL A 393 -18.63 -43.66 20.78
C VAL A 393 -18.05 -43.92 22.18
N ASP A 394 -18.86 -43.76 23.22
CA ASP A 394 -18.56 -44.36 24.53
C ASP A 394 -19.65 -45.40 24.81
N MET A 395 -19.43 -46.64 24.34
CA MET A 395 -20.21 -47.82 24.74
C MET A 395 -19.63 -48.40 26.03
N SER A 396 -19.68 -47.63 27.13
CA SER A 396 -19.19 -48.12 28.42
C SER A 396 -20.04 -47.68 29.60
N ASP A 397 -21.36 -47.55 29.40
CA ASP A 397 -22.29 -47.37 30.53
C ASP A 397 -22.68 -48.73 31.11
N THR A 398 -21.73 -49.37 31.80
CA THR A 398 -22.02 -50.33 32.88
C THR A 398 -21.42 -49.78 34.16
N GLN A 399 -22.32 -49.16 34.91
CA GLN A 399 -22.16 -48.53 36.19
C GLN A 399 -21.60 -49.50 37.26
N MET A 400 -20.46 -49.14 37.86
CA MET A 400 -20.12 -49.47 39.26
C MET A 400 -19.41 -48.27 39.90
N PRO A 401 -19.82 -47.83 41.11
CA PRO A 401 -19.25 -46.64 41.73
C PRO A 401 -18.08 -46.94 42.66
N ASP A 402 -17.19 -45.95 42.73
CA ASP A 402 -16.22 -45.60 43.78
C ASP A 402 -15.17 -46.63 44.21
N MET A 403 -13.90 -46.27 44.01
CA MET A 403 -13.01 -45.78 45.09
C MET A 403 -11.65 -45.44 44.50
N GLY A 404 -11.07 -44.29 44.85
CA GLY A 404 -9.64 -44.06 44.62
C GLY A 404 -9.26 -42.60 44.43
N SER A 405 -8.99 -41.94 45.54
CA SER A 405 -8.25 -40.68 45.63
C SER A 405 -6.97 -40.67 44.77
N SER A 406 -6.74 -39.59 44.04
CA SER A 406 -5.43 -38.93 44.04
C SER A 406 -5.54 -37.58 43.33
N ASP A 407 -5.18 -36.55 44.08
CA ASP A 407 -4.87 -35.22 43.59
C ASP A 407 -3.93 -35.30 42.38
N THR A 408 -4.27 -34.62 41.29
CA THR A 408 -3.23 -34.03 40.45
C THR A 408 -3.72 -32.70 39.92
N SER A 409 -3.13 -31.66 40.50
CA SER A 409 -2.98 -30.29 40.03
C SER A 409 -3.24 -30.11 38.53
N THR A 410 -4.23 -29.27 38.24
CA THR A 410 -4.42 -28.60 36.97
C THR A 410 -3.24 -27.64 36.75
N MET A 411 -2.17 -28.14 36.13
CA MET A 411 -1.18 -27.26 35.49
C MET A 411 -1.69 -26.97 34.09
N SER A 412 -2.04 -25.70 33.88
CA SER A 412 -2.29 -25.11 32.57
C SER A 412 -1.04 -25.24 31.70
N SER A 413 -0.96 -26.26 30.86
CA SER A 413 -0.01 -26.24 29.75
C SER A 413 -0.57 -25.31 28.67
N SER A 414 0.20 -24.28 28.38
CA SER A 414 0.07 -23.43 27.19
C SER A 414 0.16 -24.33 25.95
N SER A 415 -0.99 -24.73 25.38
CA SER A 415 -0.97 -25.43 24.11
C SER A 415 -0.59 -24.43 23.01
N SER A 416 0.35 -24.82 22.14
CA SER A 416 0.86 -24.00 21.02
C SER A 416 -0.21 -23.57 20.01
N GLY A 417 -1.46 -24.03 20.15
CA GLY A 417 -2.53 -23.80 19.17
C GLY A 417 -2.29 -24.50 17.83
N VAL A 418 -1.21 -25.29 17.73
CA VAL A 418 -0.81 -26.07 16.55
C VAL A 418 -1.59 -27.39 16.54
N ASP A 419 -2.06 -27.79 15.36
CA ASP A 419 -2.76 -29.05 15.18
C ASP A 419 -1.85 -30.26 15.49
N GLU A 420 -2.45 -31.41 15.82
CA GLU A 420 -1.69 -32.58 16.28
C GLU A 420 -0.75 -33.13 15.18
N ALA A 421 -1.15 -33.03 13.92
CA ALA A 421 -0.39 -33.53 12.79
C ALA A 421 0.85 -32.68 12.50
N GLU A 422 0.71 -31.35 12.57
CA GLU A 422 1.81 -30.40 12.44
C GLU A 422 2.76 -30.52 13.64
N ARG A 423 2.25 -30.74 14.86
CA ARG A 423 3.07 -31.02 16.03
C ARG A 423 3.93 -32.29 15.86
N GLU A 424 3.33 -33.38 15.40
CA GLU A 424 4.06 -34.63 15.17
C GLU A 424 5.13 -34.46 14.07
N ALA A 425 4.79 -33.73 12.99
CA ALA A 425 5.74 -33.42 11.91
C ALA A 425 6.91 -32.54 12.37
N VAL A 426 6.65 -31.51 13.19
CA VAL A 426 7.69 -30.66 13.80
C VAL A 426 8.60 -31.49 14.70
N ARG A 427 8.03 -32.32 15.57
CA ARG A 427 8.80 -33.16 16.51
C ARG A 427 9.69 -34.17 15.78
N ALA A 428 9.15 -34.81 14.73
CA ALA A 428 9.91 -35.73 13.89
C ALA A 428 11.06 -35.03 13.16
N GLY A 429 10.82 -33.86 12.58
CA GLY A 429 11.85 -33.07 11.89
C GLY A 429 12.96 -32.57 12.82
N LEU A 430 12.59 -32.02 13.98
CA LEU A 430 13.54 -31.54 14.98
C LEU A 430 14.45 -32.65 15.51
N THR A 431 13.97 -33.89 15.59
CA THR A 431 14.82 -35.02 16.00
C THR A 431 16.08 -35.13 15.14
N SER A 432 15.97 -34.90 13.82
CA SER A 432 17.13 -34.88 12.91
C SER A 432 18.09 -33.70 13.17
N VAL A 433 17.55 -32.54 13.56
CA VAL A 433 18.32 -31.34 13.88
C VAL A 433 19.16 -31.55 15.13
N PHE A 434 18.57 -32.17 16.17
CA PHE A 434 19.27 -32.47 17.42
C PHE A 434 20.41 -33.47 17.21
N MET A 435 20.25 -34.45 16.32
CA MET A 435 21.32 -35.40 15.99
C MET A 435 22.55 -34.69 15.38
N ASP A 436 22.32 -33.76 14.44
CA ASP A 436 23.40 -32.96 13.84
C ASP A 436 24.05 -32.02 14.87
N ALA A 437 23.25 -31.39 15.73
CA ALA A 437 23.74 -30.52 16.79
C ALA A 437 24.62 -31.28 17.80
N THR A 438 24.28 -32.54 18.10
CA THR A 438 25.03 -33.39 19.05
C THR A 438 26.47 -33.64 18.58
N ALA A 439 26.68 -33.77 17.26
CA ALA A 439 28.02 -33.91 16.70
C ALA A 439 28.87 -32.65 16.95
N ALA A 440 28.31 -31.47 16.72
CA ALA A 440 28.98 -30.19 16.99
C ALA A 440 29.24 -29.99 18.49
N GLN A 441 28.27 -30.34 19.35
CA GLN A 441 28.42 -30.28 20.80
C GLN A 441 29.58 -31.15 21.31
N THR A 442 29.72 -32.37 20.79
CA THR A 442 30.79 -33.28 21.23
C THR A 442 32.18 -32.70 20.95
N GLU A 443 32.34 -32.06 19.80
CA GLU A 443 33.59 -31.40 19.42
C GLU A 443 33.87 -30.16 20.28
N VAL A 444 32.87 -29.28 20.47
CA VAL A 444 33.01 -28.07 21.29
C VAL A 444 33.29 -28.42 22.75
N ALA A 445 32.65 -29.45 23.30
CA ALA A 445 32.90 -29.93 24.65
C ALA A 445 34.35 -30.40 24.83
N ALA A 446 34.90 -31.14 23.86
CA ALA A 446 36.29 -31.60 23.91
C ALA A 446 37.30 -30.43 23.89
N ILE A 447 37.01 -29.37 23.14
CA ILE A 447 37.86 -28.16 23.06
C ILE A 447 37.75 -27.36 24.38
N ALA A 448 36.54 -27.17 24.89
CA ALA A 448 36.28 -26.42 26.11
C ALA A 448 36.91 -27.11 27.34
N ASP A 449 36.77 -28.43 27.46
CA ASP A 449 37.39 -29.22 28.54
C ASP A 449 38.92 -29.25 28.43
N GLY A 450 39.46 -29.12 27.21
CA GLY A 450 40.89 -28.98 26.93
C GLY A 450 41.49 -27.62 27.29
N GLY A 451 40.68 -26.67 27.78
CA GLY A 451 41.13 -25.33 28.19
C GLY A 451 41.48 -24.40 27.02
N SER A 452 41.03 -24.72 25.81
CA SER A 452 41.20 -23.89 24.62
C SER A 452 40.04 -22.90 24.43
N ASP A 453 40.25 -21.84 23.63
CA ASP A 453 39.19 -20.88 23.30
C ASP A 453 38.06 -21.53 22.49
N CYS A 454 36.82 -21.05 22.66
CA CYS A 454 35.67 -21.56 21.93
C CYS A 454 35.81 -21.29 20.42
N PRO A 455 35.47 -22.26 19.55
CA PRO A 455 35.48 -22.04 18.11
C PRO A 455 34.43 -20.99 17.71
N ALA A 456 34.83 -20.06 16.84
CA ALA A 456 33.97 -19.00 16.31
C ALA A 456 33.82 -19.15 14.79
N GLU A 457 32.97 -20.08 14.37
CA GLU A 457 32.76 -20.41 12.95
C GLU A 457 31.31 -20.76 12.64
N ASP A 458 30.90 -20.51 11.39
CA ASP A 458 29.61 -20.89 10.85
C ASP A 458 29.77 -22.14 9.98
N ARG A 459 29.05 -23.21 10.32
CA ARG A 459 29.04 -24.49 9.60
C ARG A 459 27.75 -24.66 8.80
N THR A 460 27.89 -25.22 7.61
CA THR A 460 26.77 -25.67 6.77
C THR A 460 26.41 -27.12 7.11
N SER A 461 25.12 -27.44 7.19
CA SER A 461 24.64 -28.83 7.29
C SER A 461 24.01 -29.28 5.96
N ASN A 462 24.04 -30.58 5.70
CA ASN A 462 23.29 -31.22 4.60
C ASN A 462 21.82 -31.48 4.99
N ASN A 463 21.45 -31.25 6.25
CA ASN A 463 20.08 -31.40 6.72
C ASN A 463 19.23 -30.23 6.22
N THR A 464 18.14 -30.54 5.52
CA THR A 464 17.23 -29.54 4.93
C THR A 464 16.54 -28.65 5.97
N TRP A 465 16.50 -29.10 7.23
CA TRP A 465 15.95 -28.35 8.37
C TRP A 465 16.89 -27.29 8.92
N ILE A 466 18.19 -27.36 8.61
CA ILE A 466 19.21 -26.49 9.18
C ILE A 466 19.69 -25.48 8.12
N GLU A 467 19.58 -24.20 8.43
CA GLU A 467 20.15 -23.13 7.60
C GLU A 467 21.65 -22.94 7.90
N SER A 468 22.00 -22.89 9.18
CA SER A 468 23.38 -22.71 9.65
C SER A 468 23.55 -23.22 11.07
N ILE A 469 24.71 -23.78 11.39
CA ILE A 469 25.16 -24.09 12.75
C ILE A 469 26.28 -23.11 13.11
N GLN A 470 26.03 -22.22 14.06
CA GLN A 470 26.99 -21.21 14.50
C GLN A 470 27.64 -21.68 15.80
N LEU A 471 28.96 -21.72 15.83
CA LEU A 471 29.75 -21.98 17.03
C LEU A 471 30.26 -20.65 17.57
N GLY A 472 30.23 -20.47 18.89
CA GLY A 472 30.75 -19.27 19.52
C GLY A 472 30.84 -19.38 21.03
N GLY A 473 30.76 -18.23 21.71
CA GLY A 473 30.90 -18.11 23.16
C GLY A 473 32.32 -17.79 23.61
N ILE A 474 32.50 -17.71 24.93
CA ILE A 474 33.78 -17.38 25.57
C ILE A 474 34.01 -18.46 26.63
N SER A 475 35.17 -19.12 26.61
CA SER A 475 35.50 -20.19 27.55
C SER A 475 35.32 -19.70 29.00
N PRO A 476 34.59 -20.42 29.87
CA PRO A 476 34.11 -21.80 29.70
C PRO A 476 32.70 -21.97 29.07
N GLU A 477 32.01 -20.87 28.75
CA GLU A 477 30.63 -20.87 28.23
C GLU A 477 30.61 -20.85 26.68
N CYS A 478 31.02 -21.97 26.08
CA CYS A 478 30.89 -22.14 24.63
C CYS A 478 29.42 -22.36 24.23
N THR A 479 29.03 -21.86 23.06
CA THR A 479 27.65 -21.92 22.55
C THR A 479 27.60 -22.60 21.19
N VAL A 480 26.56 -23.41 20.98
CA VAL A 480 26.19 -24.00 19.69
C VAL A 480 24.80 -23.48 19.35
N THR A 481 24.68 -22.72 18.28
CA THR A 481 23.40 -22.14 17.86
C THR A 481 22.99 -22.72 16.51
N VAL A 482 21.82 -23.35 16.45
CA VAL A 482 21.25 -23.86 15.19
C VAL A 482 20.11 -22.94 14.75
N ARG A 483 20.21 -22.45 13.51
CA ARG A 483 19.11 -21.74 12.84
C ARG A 483 18.35 -22.70 11.94
N LEU A 484 17.03 -22.77 12.13
CA LEU A 484 16.16 -23.58 11.29
C LEU A 484 15.86 -22.90 9.96
N SER A 485 15.76 -23.70 8.91
CA SER A 485 15.55 -23.23 7.54
C SER A 485 14.19 -22.55 7.34
N SER A 486 14.17 -21.54 6.48
CA SER A 486 12.97 -20.78 6.09
C SER A 486 12.22 -21.40 4.90
N SER A 487 12.62 -22.60 4.46
CA SER A 487 12.03 -23.31 3.31
C SER A 487 10.53 -23.54 3.46
N SER A 488 9.83 -23.58 2.31
CA SER A 488 8.41 -23.91 2.23
C SER A 488 8.08 -25.34 2.69
N ASP A 489 9.08 -26.22 2.79
CA ASP A 489 8.91 -27.63 3.13
C ASP A 489 8.91 -27.89 4.65
N ILE A 490 9.26 -26.89 5.46
CA ILE A 490 9.28 -26.98 6.92
C ILE A 490 7.94 -26.43 7.47
N PRO A 491 7.33 -27.08 8.48
CA PRO A 491 6.13 -26.57 9.14
C PRO A 491 6.29 -25.13 9.62
N PHE A 492 5.22 -24.34 9.56
CA PHE A 492 5.30 -22.91 9.86
C PHE A 492 5.79 -22.66 11.29
N ALA A 493 5.35 -23.50 12.23
CA ALA A 493 5.74 -23.42 13.64
C ALA A 493 7.24 -23.65 13.91
N ALA A 494 8.01 -24.15 12.93
CA ALA A 494 9.45 -24.38 13.06
C ALA A 494 10.32 -23.46 12.19
N ARG A 495 9.73 -22.56 11.40
CA ARG A 495 10.50 -21.69 10.50
C ARG A 495 11.11 -20.51 11.26
N ILE A 496 12.39 -20.24 11.00
CA ILE A 496 13.11 -19.05 11.52
C ILE A 496 13.30 -19.10 13.04
N GLU A 497 13.02 -20.25 13.66
CA GLU A 497 13.31 -20.47 15.08
C GLU A 497 14.80 -20.79 15.28
N ARG A 498 15.29 -20.45 16.47
CA ARG A 498 16.67 -20.68 16.89
C ARG A 498 16.67 -21.60 18.10
N ILE A 499 17.55 -22.61 18.07
CA ILE A 499 17.85 -23.44 19.23
C ILE A 499 19.29 -23.19 19.62
N GLU A 500 19.51 -22.80 20.87
CA GLU A 500 20.82 -22.48 21.42
C GLU A 500 21.18 -23.46 22.53
N TRP A 501 22.41 -23.97 22.49
CA TRP A 501 22.97 -24.80 23.55
C TRP A 501 24.20 -24.13 24.13
N THR A 502 24.21 -23.91 25.44
CA THR A 502 25.33 -23.36 26.20
C THR A 502 26.01 -24.46 27.01
N TYR A 503 27.33 -24.61 26.85
CA TYR A 503 28.11 -25.60 27.57
C TYR A 503 28.20 -25.25 29.06
N GLN A 504 27.97 -26.24 29.94
CA GLN A 504 27.98 -26.08 31.40
C GLN A 504 29.15 -26.83 32.06
N GLY A 505 30.04 -27.46 31.28
CA GLY A 505 31.13 -28.28 31.78
C GLY A 505 30.74 -29.74 32.04
N GLY A 506 31.72 -30.65 31.94
CA GLY A 506 31.54 -32.08 32.22
C GLY A 506 30.56 -32.79 31.28
N GLY A 507 30.44 -32.33 30.03
CA GLY A 507 29.51 -32.88 29.04
C GLY A 507 28.07 -32.41 29.15
N ASN A 508 27.74 -31.52 30.09
CA ASN A 508 26.39 -30.99 30.28
C ASN A 508 26.14 -29.75 29.40
N TRP A 509 24.93 -29.69 28.83
CA TRP A 509 24.47 -28.59 27.97
C TRP A 509 23.16 -28.02 28.48
N ARG A 510 23.03 -26.70 28.47
CA ARG A 510 21.78 -25.98 28.71
C ARG A 510 21.16 -25.62 27.36
N CYS A 511 19.93 -26.04 27.12
CA CYS A 511 19.20 -25.76 25.88
C CYS A 511 18.21 -24.61 26.12
N GLU A 512 18.24 -23.60 25.24
CA GLU A 512 17.28 -22.49 25.21
C GLU A 512 16.67 -22.35 23.81
N SER A 513 15.35 -22.15 23.74
CA SER A 513 14.61 -22.05 22.48
C SER A 513 13.44 -21.08 22.60
N SER A 514 13.18 -20.31 21.54
CA SER A 514 11.96 -19.49 21.44
C SER A 514 10.71 -20.28 21.07
N MET A 515 10.86 -21.57 20.75
CA MET A 515 9.76 -22.46 20.36
C MET A 515 8.94 -22.92 21.58
N ALA A 516 7.64 -23.12 21.39
CA ALA A 516 6.76 -23.63 22.43
C ALA A 516 7.20 -25.03 22.91
N ALA A 517 7.19 -25.25 24.24
CA ALA A 517 7.73 -26.46 24.86
C ALA A 517 7.02 -27.76 24.43
N ASP A 518 5.78 -27.68 23.98
CA ASP A 518 5.00 -28.82 23.46
C ASP A 518 5.42 -29.25 22.03
N LEU A 519 6.18 -28.43 21.31
CA LEU A 519 6.72 -28.72 19.98
C LEU A 519 8.11 -29.37 20.03
N LEU A 520 8.82 -29.22 21.15
CA LEU A 520 10.20 -29.68 21.29
C LEU A 520 10.24 -31.17 21.66
N PRO A 521 11.13 -31.98 21.06
CA PRO A 521 11.22 -33.40 21.36
C PRO A 521 11.72 -33.69 22.78
N PHE A 522 12.44 -32.74 23.40
CA PHE A 522 13.04 -32.82 24.72
C PHE A 522 12.86 -31.50 25.50
N SER A 523 13.09 -31.52 26.81
CA SER A 523 13.05 -30.33 27.65
C SER A 523 14.14 -29.34 27.27
N CYS A 524 13.73 -28.22 26.70
CA CYS A 524 14.55 -27.05 26.38
C CYS A 524 13.79 -25.83 26.92
N ASN A 525 14.50 -24.91 27.58
CA ASN A 525 13.88 -23.83 28.34
C ASN A 525 13.51 -22.61 27.49
#